data_AF-G1VME5-F1
#
_entry.id   AF-G1VME5-F1
#
_cell.length_a   1.000
_cell.length_b   1.000
_cell.length_c   1.000
_cell.angle_alpha   90.00
_cell.angle_beta   90.00
_cell.angle_gamma   90.00
#
_symmetry.space_group_name_H-M   'P 1'
#
loop_
_entity.id
_entity.type
_entity.pdbx_description
1 polymer ?
#
loop_
_entity_poly.entity_id
_entity_poly.type
_entity_poly.pdbx_seq_one_letter_code
_entity_poly.pdbx_strand_id
1 'polypeptide(L)'
;MENAVRISVPVWVTILIITVVFSAFGGWSLSAKTYMEQESKQMENTQLHINQMLLEHSFPQILAQNQRIPQGSSYQIRDHVRAIDHMDGDISEKLEFYGQVNPMKKGVYTVRCVVRNSLGMKSVKHIQVLVD
;
A
#
# COMPACT_ATOMS: atom_id res chain seq x y z
N MET A 1 21.56 71.45 5.71
CA MET A 1 22.83 70.97 6.27
C MET A 1 22.68 69.47 6.45
N GLU A 2 23.02 68.69 5.42
CA GLU A 2 22.86 67.23 5.46
C GLU A 2 24.23 66.59 5.64
N ASN A 3 24.53 66.23 6.89
CA ASN A 3 25.72 65.45 7.25
C ASN A 3 25.42 63.97 6.99
N ALA A 4 25.51 63.55 5.72
CA ALA A 4 25.55 62.13 5.41
C ALA A 4 26.93 61.58 5.80
N VAL A 5 27.01 60.90 6.94
CA VAL A 5 28.22 60.15 7.34
C VAL A 5 28.43 59.07 6.29
N ARG A 6 29.36 59.30 5.35
CA ARG A 6 29.78 58.29 4.38
C ARG A 6 30.68 57.30 5.09
N ILE A 7 30.08 56.28 5.71
CA ILE A 7 30.82 55.14 6.26
C ILE A 7 31.29 54.30 5.07
N SER A 8 32.49 54.61 4.57
CA SER A 8 33.18 53.78 3.58
C SER A 8 33.82 52.62 4.32
N VAL A 9 33.15 51.47 4.38
CA VAL A 9 33.76 50.25 4.90
C VAL A 9 34.79 49.75 3.89
N PRO A 10 36.04 49.55 4.30
CA PRO A 10 37.09 49.04 3.41
C PRO A 10 36.72 47.64 2.87
N VAL A 11 37.08 47.36 1.62
CA VAL A 11 36.69 46.15 0.87
C VAL A 11 37.01 44.84 1.61
N TRP A 12 38.07 44.81 2.42
CA TRP A 12 38.40 43.64 3.23
C TRP A 12 37.34 43.29 4.30
N VAL A 13 36.60 44.28 4.82
CA VAL A 13 35.56 44.10 5.84
C VAL A 13 34.30 43.52 5.19
N THR A 14 33.96 43.94 3.98
CA THR A 14 32.80 43.38 3.26
C THR A 14 33.05 41.93 2.84
N ILE A 15 34.27 41.59 2.40
CA ILE A 15 34.66 40.20 2.12
C ILE A 15 34.55 39.34 3.38
N LEU A 16 35.00 39.83 4.54
CA LEU A 16 34.96 39.11 5.82
C LEU A 16 33.51 38.87 6.29
N ILE A 17 32.62 39.85 6.09
CA ILE A 17 31.19 39.68 6.38
C ILE A 17 30.57 38.62 5.46
N ILE A 18 30.89 38.67 4.16
CA ILE A 18 30.38 37.69 3.18
C ILE A 18 30.83 36.27 3.53
N THR A 19 32.10 36.04 3.90
CA THR A 19 32.60 34.70 4.26
C THR A 19 31.96 34.15 5.53
N VAL A 20 31.69 35.00 6.52
CA VAL A 20 30.94 34.62 7.73
C VAL A 20 29.49 34.26 7.38
N VAL A 21 28.84 35.02 6.50
CA VAL A 21 27.46 34.73 6.05
C VAL A 21 27.40 33.43 5.25
N PHE A 22 28.32 33.20 4.31
CA PHE A 22 28.38 31.95 3.53
C PHE A 22 28.68 30.72 4.39
N SER A 23 29.59 30.85 5.37
CA SER A 23 29.92 29.72 6.27
C SER A 23 28.76 29.37 7.21
N ALA A 24 28.07 30.37 7.78
CA ALA A 24 26.89 30.15 8.60
C ALA A 24 25.71 29.56 7.80
N PHE A 25 25.47 30.07 6.59
CA PHE A 25 24.37 29.59 5.72
C PHE A 25 24.64 28.18 5.16
N GLY A 26 25.89 27.89 4.78
CA GLY A 26 26.33 26.55 4.36
C GLY A 26 26.17 25.51 5.46
N GLY A 27 26.54 25.84 6.70
CA GLY A 27 26.35 24.97 7.86
C GLY A 27 24.88 24.66 8.14
N TRP A 28 24.03 25.69 8.20
CA TRP A 28 22.59 25.49 8.47
C TRP A 28 21.87 24.74 7.36
N SER A 29 22.19 25.00 6.08
CA SER A 29 21.59 24.26 4.96
C SER A 29 22.00 22.80 4.94
N LEU A 30 23.26 22.48 5.26
CA LEU A 30 23.72 21.11 5.38
C LEU A 30 23.06 20.41 6.56
N SER A 31 23.03 21.04 7.73
CA SER A 31 22.34 20.50 8.90
C SER A 31 20.85 20.25 8.61
N ALA A 32 20.14 21.21 8.01
CA ALA A 32 18.76 21.04 7.59
C ALA A 32 18.58 19.84 6.64
N LYS A 33 19.47 19.71 5.65
CA LYS A 33 19.47 18.55 4.74
C LYS A 33 19.68 17.23 5.49
N THR A 34 20.60 17.17 6.44
CA THR A 34 20.83 15.95 7.25
C THR A 34 19.66 15.62 8.16
N TYR A 35 19.01 16.62 8.77
CA TYR A 35 17.81 16.41 9.58
C TYR A 35 16.67 15.87 8.71
N MET A 36 16.42 16.47 7.54
CA MET A 36 15.38 15.99 6.62
C MET A 36 15.65 14.56 6.11
N GLU A 37 16.91 14.21 5.83
CA GLU A 37 17.28 12.85 5.41
C GLU A 37 17.14 11.83 6.54
N GLN A 38 17.46 12.21 7.78
CA GLN A 38 17.21 11.36 8.95
C GLN A 38 15.71 11.16 9.19
N GLU A 39 14.93 12.23 9.13
CA GLU A 39 13.48 12.15 9.26
C GLU A 39 12.87 11.32 8.12
N SER A 40 13.31 11.47 6.87
CA SER A 40 12.78 10.68 5.76
C SER A 40 13.08 9.19 5.93
N LYS A 41 14.31 8.84 6.34
CA LYS A 41 14.69 7.44 6.65
C LYS A 41 13.88 6.89 7.83
N GLN A 42 13.67 7.70 8.86
CA GLN A 42 12.87 7.30 10.01
C GLN A 42 11.40 7.09 9.62
N MET A 43 10.83 7.96 8.78
CA MET A 43 9.47 7.82 8.28
C MET A 43 9.31 6.59 7.39
N GLU A 44 10.26 6.33 6.48
CA GLU A 44 10.28 5.12 5.65
C GLU A 44 10.35 3.86 6.50
N ASN A 45 11.28 3.79 7.47
CA ASN A 45 11.41 2.66 8.39
C ASN A 45 10.16 2.47 9.27
N THR A 46 9.57 3.56 9.76
CA THR A 46 8.35 3.51 10.59
C THR A 46 7.16 3.03 9.77
N GLN A 47 7.00 3.54 8.54
CA GLN A 47 5.95 3.11 7.64
C GLN A 47 6.10 1.63 7.27
N LEU A 48 7.31 1.17 6.94
CA LEU A 48 7.58 -0.23 6.64
C LEU A 48 7.28 -1.14 7.84
N HIS A 49 7.72 -0.75 9.04
CA HIS A 49 7.50 -1.52 10.26
C HIS A 49 6.01 -1.63 10.64
N ILE A 50 5.25 -0.53 10.54
CA ILE A 50 3.79 -0.54 10.76
C ILE A 50 3.10 -1.45 9.74
N ASN A 51 3.45 -1.32 8.45
CA ASN A 51 2.86 -2.13 7.40
C ASN A 51 3.12 -3.62 7.64
N GLN A 52 4.33 -4.00 8.05
CA GLN A 52 4.67 -5.39 8.31
C GLN A 52 3.83 -5.99 9.44
N MET A 53 3.71 -5.31 10.58
CA MET A 53 2.89 -5.79 11.71
C MET A 53 1.40 -5.90 11.35
N LEU A 54 0.89 -4.97 10.52
CA LEU A 54 -0.50 -5.03 10.03
C LEU A 54 -0.71 -6.21 9.07
N LEU A 55 0.29 -6.48 8.23
CA LEU A 55 0.27 -7.55 7.24
C LEU A 55 0.39 -8.95 7.87
N GLU A 56 1.14 -9.08 8.97
CA GLU A 56 1.23 -10.31 9.77
C GLU A 56 -0.13 -10.76 10.33
N HIS A 57 -1.04 -9.81 10.57
CA HIS A 57 -2.41 -10.07 11.03
C HIS A 57 -3.47 -9.69 9.98
N SER A 58 -3.12 -9.74 8.70
CA SER A 58 -4.04 -9.41 7.62
C SER A 58 -5.03 -10.55 7.33
N PHE A 59 -6.30 -10.19 7.08
CA PHE A 59 -7.30 -11.14 6.63
C PHE A 59 -6.97 -11.67 5.23
N PRO A 60 -7.23 -12.97 4.94
CA PRO A 60 -7.00 -13.52 3.61
C PRO A 60 -7.91 -12.86 2.57
N GLN A 61 -7.41 -12.63 1.36
CA GLN A 61 -8.16 -11.99 0.28
C GLN A 61 -8.69 -13.02 -0.73
N ILE A 62 -10.00 -13.01 -0.99
CA ILE A 62 -10.62 -13.85 -2.02
C ILE A 62 -10.72 -13.09 -3.35
N LEU A 63 -9.91 -13.52 -4.31
CA LEU A 63 -9.88 -13.03 -5.69
C LEU A 63 -10.85 -13.84 -6.54
N ALA A 64 -11.97 -13.22 -6.86
CA ALA A 64 -13.05 -13.83 -7.65
C ALA A 64 -13.93 -12.75 -8.28
N GLN A 65 -14.58 -13.10 -9.38
CA GLN A 65 -15.50 -12.24 -10.13
C GLN A 65 -16.79 -12.99 -10.46
N ASN A 66 -17.87 -12.25 -10.69
CA ASN A 66 -19.12 -12.82 -11.19
C ASN A 66 -18.91 -13.45 -12.57
N GLN A 67 -19.60 -14.56 -12.83
CA GLN A 67 -19.43 -15.35 -14.05
C GLN A 67 -20.73 -15.41 -14.84
N ARG A 68 -20.59 -15.58 -16.15
CA ARG A 68 -21.71 -15.85 -17.06
C ARG A 68 -21.33 -17.06 -17.91
N ILE A 69 -22.18 -18.08 -17.90
CA ILE A 69 -21.92 -19.35 -18.59
C ILE A 69 -23.12 -19.80 -19.43
N PRO A 70 -22.89 -20.33 -20.64
CA PRO A 70 -23.96 -20.91 -21.45
C PRO A 70 -24.60 -22.12 -20.76
N GLN A 71 -25.91 -22.28 -20.93
CA GLN A 71 -26.60 -23.49 -20.50
C GLN A 71 -25.95 -24.75 -21.10
N GLY A 72 -25.69 -25.74 -20.24
CA GLY A 72 -25.11 -27.02 -20.62
C GLY A 72 -23.58 -27.06 -20.69
N SER A 73 -22.88 -25.96 -20.36
CA SER A 73 -21.41 -25.98 -20.28
C SER A 73 -20.91 -26.77 -19.07
N SER A 74 -19.70 -27.33 -19.17
CA SER A 74 -18.98 -27.75 -17.96
C SER A 74 -18.60 -26.50 -17.15
N TYR A 75 -18.77 -26.57 -15.83
CA TYR A 75 -18.48 -25.44 -14.97
C TYR A 75 -17.97 -25.92 -13.61
N GLN A 76 -16.82 -25.39 -13.19
CA GLN A 76 -16.25 -25.60 -11.87
C GLN A 76 -15.90 -24.25 -11.26
N ILE A 77 -16.52 -23.93 -10.12
CA ILE A 77 -16.28 -22.65 -9.44
C ILE A 77 -14.82 -22.50 -8.98
N ARG A 78 -14.14 -23.60 -8.66
CA ARG A 78 -12.76 -23.62 -8.15
C ARG A 78 -11.78 -22.99 -9.14
N ASP A 79 -12.00 -23.14 -10.44
CA ASP A 79 -11.10 -22.63 -11.48
C ASP A 79 -11.14 -21.10 -11.60
N HIS A 80 -12.14 -20.45 -11.00
CA HIS A 80 -12.40 -19.01 -11.10
C HIS A 80 -12.20 -18.26 -9.78
N VAL A 81 -11.76 -18.95 -8.72
CA VAL A 81 -11.65 -18.39 -7.37
C VAL A 81 -10.29 -18.73 -6.78
N ARG A 82 -9.56 -17.70 -6.36
CA ARG A 82 -8.29 -17.84 -5.65
C ARG A 82 -8.35 -17.13 -4.31
N ALA A 83 -7.54 -17.59 -3.35
CA ALA A 83 -7.39 -16.96 -2.05
C ALA A 83 -5.91 -16.73 -1.74
N ILE A 84 -5.55 -15.47 -1.50
CA ILE A 84 -4.17 -15.05 -1.20
C ILE A 84 -4.15 -14.41 0.17
N ASP A 85 -3.19 -14.78 0.98
CA ASP A 85 -2.89 -14.21 2.29
C ASP A 85 -1.46 -13.70 2.29
N HIS A 86 -1.17 -12.63 3.05
CA HIS A 86 0.17 -12.05 3.05
C HIS A 86 1.21 -12.98 3.68
N MET A 87 0.83 -13.71 4.73
CA MET A 87 1.73 -14.55 5.50
C MET A 87 1.72 -16.00 5.01
N ASP A 88 0.54 -16.54 4.72
CA ASP A 88 0.41 -17.93 4.26
C ASP A 88 0.64 -18.08 2.75
N GLY A 89 0.68 -16.97 1.99
CA GLY A 89 0.78 -17.00 0.54
C GLY A 89 -0.52 -17.47 -0.13
N ASP A 90 -0.41 -18.39 -1.10
CA ASP A 90 -1.57 -18.94 -1.78
C ASP A 90 -2.25 -20.02 -0.92
N ILE A 91 -3.46 -19.72 -0.46
CA ILE A 91 -4.29 -20.62 0.34
C ILE A 91 -5.56 -21.03 -0.40
N SER A 92 -5.54 -21.01 -1.74
CA SER A 92 -6.69 -21.39 -2.58
C SER A 92 -7.18 -22.81 -2.30
N GLU A 93 -6.30 -23.72 -1.89
CA GLU A 93 -6.66 -25.09 -1.50
C GLU A 93 -7.56 -25.15 -0.25
N LYS A 94 -7.50 -24.14 0.62
CA LYS A 94 -8.33 -24.02 1.83
C LYS A 94 -9.72 -23.42 1.56
N LEU A 95 -10.06 -23.13 0.29
CA LEU A 95 -11.36 -22.57 -0.07
C LEU A 95 -12.49 -23.59 0.11
N GLU A 96 -13.48 -23.17 0.90
CA GLU A 96 -14.76 -23.84 1.06
C GLU A 96 -15.83 -23.10 0.25
N PHE A 97 -16.63 -23.85 -0.51
CA PHE A 97 -17.70 -23.32 -1.35
C PHE A 97 -19.05 -23.82 -0.85
N TYR A 98 -19.98 -22.89 -0.66
CA TYR A 98 -21.33 -23.17 -0.21
C TYR A 98 -22.33 -22.68 -1.27
N GLY A 99 -23.20 -23.59 -1.71
CA GLY A 99 -24.11 -23.35 -2.84
C GLY A 99 -23.74 -24.22 -4.04
N GLN A 100 -24.72 -24.53 -4.87
CA GLN A 100 -24.56 -25.36 -6.06
C GLN A 100 -25.05 -24.59 -7.28
N VAL A 101 -24.21 -24.52 -8.31
CA VAL A 101 -24.60 -23.99 -9.62
C VAL A 101 -25.06 -25.16 -10.47
N ASN A 102 -26.23 -25.06 -11.09
CA ASN A 102 -26.71 -26.05 -12.04
C ASN A 102 -26.60 -25.49 -13.47
N PRO A 103 -25.58 -25.88 -14.26
CA PRO A 103 -25.40 -25.37 -15.63
C PRO A 103 -26.53 -25.80 -16.57
N MET A 104 -27.33 -26.79 -16.22
CA MET A 104 -28.45 -27.26 -17.06
C MET A 104 -29.70 -26.42 -16.93
N LYS A 105 -29.78 -25.53 -15.92
CA LYS A 105 -30.95 -24.69 -15.66
C LYS A 105 -30.55 -23.23 -15.67
N LYS A 106 -31.17 -22.46 -16.56
CA LYS A 106 -30.98 -21.00 -16.62
C LYS A 106 -31.37 -20.36 -15.30
N GLY A 107 -30.63 -19.34 -14.90
CA GLY A 107 -30.85 -18.63 -13.64
C GLY A 107 -29.58 -18.00 -13.08
N VAL A 108 -29.76 -17.23 -12.00
CA VAL A 108 -28.65 -16.63 -11.24
C VAL A 108 -28.43 -17.45 -9.98
N TYR A 109 -27.24 -18.00 -9.85
CA TYR A 109 -26.82 -18.79 -8.69
C TYR A 109 -25.84 -17.97 -7.85
N THR A 110 -26.04 -17.95 -6.54
CA THR A 110 -25.09 -17.32 -5.62
C THR A 110 -24.28 -18.40 -4.91
N VAL A 111 -22.96 -18.34 -5.06
CA VAL A 111 -22.01 -19.21 -4.34
C VAL A 111 -21.31 -18.39 -3.28
N ARG A 112 -21.29 -18.90 -2.06
CA ARG A 112 -20.55 -18.32 -0.93
C ARG A 112 -19.20 -19.01 -0.82
N CYS A 113 -18.13 -18.26 -1.01
CA CYS A 113 -16.75 -18.69 -0.80
C CYS A 113 -16.30 -18.29 0.60
N VAL A 114 -15.66 -19.22 1.30
CA VAL A 114 -15.12 -19.01 2.64
C VAL A 114 -13.69 -19.53 2.67
N VAL A 115 -12.77 -18.76 3.24
CA VAL A 115 -11.40 -19.21 3.48
C VAL A 115 -10.97 -18.78 4.87
N ARG A 116 -10.10 -19.59 5.49
CA ARG A 116 -9.43 -19.28 6.75
C ARG A 116 -7.92 -19.44 6.59
N ASN A 117 -7.16 -18.49 7.13
CA ASN A 117 -5.71 -18.59 7.18
C ASN A 117 -5.23 -19.36 8.43
N SER A 118 -3.93 -19.54 8.58
CA SER A 118 -3.27 -20.25 9.69
C SER A 118 -3.54 -19.62 11.06
N LEU A 119 -3.74 -18.30 11.11
CA LEU A 119 -4.11 -17.54 12.31
C LEU A 119 -5.61 -17.62 12.64
N GLY A 120 -6.39 -18.35 11.84
CA GLY A 120 -7.83 -18.53 12.05
C GLY A 120 -8.71 -17.36 11.58
N MET A 121 -8.11 -16.34 10.93
CA MET A 121 -8.85 -15.22 10.38
C MET A 121 -9.65 -15.66 9.15
N LYS A 122 -10.89 -15.19 9.07
CA LYS A 122 -11.89 -15.68 8.10
C LYS A 122 -12.31 -14.60 7.14
N SER A 123 -12.29 -14.94 5.85
CA SER A 123 -12.87 -14.10 4.79
C SER A 123 -14.00 -14.81 4.06
N VAL A 124 -14.99 -14.03 3.66
CA VAL A 124 -16.19 -14.51 2.99
C VAL A 124 -16.47 -13.63 1.78
N LYS A 125 -16.76 -14.26 0.64
CA LYS A 125 -17.14 -13.56 -0.60
C LYS A 125 -18.28 -14.28 -1.28
N HIS A 126 -19.22 -13.53 -1.86
CA HIS A 126 -20.31 -14.08 -2.65
C HIS A 126 -20.03 -13.84 -4.13
N ILE A 127 -20.24 -14.86 -4.94
CA ILE A 127 -20.06 -14.82 -6.39
C ILE A 127 -21.41 -15.16 -7.02
N GLN A 128 -21.81 -14.35 -8.00
CA GLN A 128 -22.98 -14.65 -8.81
C GLN A 128 -22.56 -15.32 -10.11
N VAL A 129 -23.26 -16.40 -10.45
CA VAL A 129 -23.09 -17.14 -11.70
C VAL A 129 -24.41 -17.10 -12.46
N LEU A 130 -24.42 -16.40 -13.59
CA LEU A 130 -25.54 -16.36 -14.51
C LEU A 130 -25.42 -17.50 -15.51
N VAL A 131 -26.43 -18.37 -15.56
CA VAL A 131 -26.59 -19.40 -16.59
C VAL A 131 -27.59 -18.89 -17.63
N ASP A 132 -27.13 -18.69 -18.86
CA ASP A 132 -27.91 -18.09 -19.97
C ASP A 132 -28.38 -19.07 -21.05
#